data_AF-A0A5K3G1K1-F1
#
_entry.id   AF-A0A5K3G1K1-F1
#
_cell.length_a   1.000
_cell.length_b   1.000
_cell.length_c   1.000
_cell.angle_alpha   90.00
_cell.angle_beta   90.00
_cell.angle_gamma   90.00
#
_symmetry.space_group_name_H-M   'P 1'
#
loop_
_entity.id
_entity.type
_entity.pdbx_description
1 polymer ?
#
loop_
_entity_poly.entity_id
_entity_poly.type
_entity_poly.pdbx_seq_one_letter_code
_entity_poly.pdbx_strand_id
1 'polypeptide(L)'
;PSPESEVGYNYLAKFVIWGGYNVTCTTKYVRGVCILGTDHVALLQSVPHISANKFHVDYQPEAYDAMEEWYFRRVAAEMKSGSYNRSSFDPTIYSNLSCSQNHV
;
A
#
# COMPACT_ATOMS: atom_id res chain seq x y z
N PRO A 1 -7.55 22.26 3.44
CA PRO A 1 -7.30 21.26 2.38
C PRO A 1 -5.98 20.53 2.65
N SER A 2 -5.87 19.24 2.33
CA SER A 2 -4.60 18.52 2.46
C SER A 2 -3.56 19.07 1.47
N PRO A 3 -2.25 19.12 1.84
CA PRO A 3 -1.20 19.56 0.93
C PRO A 3 -1.11 18.69 -0.33
N GLU A 4 -0.65 19.26 -1.44
CA GLU A 4 -0.43 18.53 -2.70
C GLU A 4 0.54 17.35 -2.53
N SER A 5 1.50 17.46 -1.61
CA SER A 5 2.45 16.39 -1.27
C SER A 5 1.82 15.18 -0.57
N GLU A 6 0.59 15.29 -0.05
CA GLU A 6 -0.11 14.26 0.74
C GLU A 6 -1.36 13.71 0.04
N VAL A 7 -1.59 14.07 -1.22
CA VAL A 7 -2.75 13.65 -2.02
C VAL A 7 -2.32 12.85 -3.26
N GLY A 8 -3.30 12.36 -4.02
CA GLY A 8 -3.05 11.56 -5.22
C GLY A 8 -2.32 10.27 -4.88
N TYR A 9 -1.16 10.04 -5.50
CA TYR A 9 -0.33 8.86 -5.24
C TYR A 9 0.26 8.84 -3.82
N ASN A 10 0.50 10.01 -3.22
CA ASN A 10 1.07 10.13 -1.87
C ASN A 10 0.02 10.01 -0.76
N TYR A 11 -1.26 9.83 -1.12
CA TYR A 11 -2.31 9.65 -0.14
C TYR A 11 -2.21 8.26 0.53
N LEU A 12 -1.63 8.21 1.72
CA LEU A 12 -1.24 6.96 2.39
C LEU A 12 -2.39 6.04 2.81
N ALA A 13 -3.64 6.51 2.77
CA ALA A 13 -4.77 5.64 3.11
C ALA A 13 -4.95 4.48 2.11
N LYS A 14 -4.54 4.67 0.85
CA LYS A 14 -4.67 3.64 -0.20
C LYS A 14 -3.63 3.78 -1.30
N PHE A 15 -2.98 2.67 -1.65
CA PHE A 15 -2.18 2.55 -2.85
C PHE A 15 -3.08 2.28 -4.05
N VAL A 16 -3.05 3.17 -5.04
CA VAL A 16 -3.84 3.00 -6.28
C VAL A 16 -3.01 3.46 -7.47
N ILE A 17 -2.88 2.62 -8.48
CA ILE A 17 -2.29 2.99 -9.77
C ILE A 17 -3.41 3.41 -10.72
N TRP A 18 -3.58 4.71 -10.89
CA TRP A 18 -4.51 5.29 -11.86
C TRP A 18 -3.85 5.39 -13.24
N GLY A 19 -4.64 5.26 -14.30
CA GLY A 19 -4.20 5.61 -15.65
C GLY A 19 -3.77 7.07 -15.71
N GLY A 20 -2.56 7.33 -16.21
CA GLY A 20 -1.97 8.67 -16.28
C GLY A 20 -1.01 9.01 -15.13
N TYR A 21 -0.87 8.15 -14.12
CA TYR A 21 0.23 8.27 -13.15
C TYR A 21 1.56 7.85 -13.80
N ASN A 22 2.68 8.35 -13.27
CA ASN A 22 4.03 7.95 -13.68
C ASN A 22 4.45 6.59 -13.10
N VAL A 23 3.50 5.68 -12.94
CA VAL A 23 3.69 4.32 -12.44
C VAL A 23 3.02 3.38 -13.44
N THR A 24 3.81 2.47 -14.02
CA THR A 24 3.31 1.52 -15.02
C THR A 24 2.50 0.42 -14.34
N CYS A 25 1.28 0.20 -14.81
CA CYS A 25 0.51 -1.00 -14.50
C CYS A 25 0.96 -2.12 -15.43
N THR A 26 1.57 -3.19 -14.90
CA THR A 26 2.06 -4.32 -15.71
C THR A 26 0.97 -5.34 -16.04
N THR A 27 -0.24 -5.13 -15.53
CA THR A 27 -1.38 -6.04 -15.66
C THR A 27 -2.46 -5.45 -16.59
N LYS A 28 -3.62 -5.04 -16.08
CA LYS A 28 -4.72 -4.44 -16.84
C LYS A 28 -5.39 -3.31 -16.07
N TYR A 29 -6.01 -2.39 -16.81
CA TYR A 29 -6.88 -1.36 -16.25
C TYR A 29 -8.34 -1.74 -16.37
N VAL A 30 -9.13 -1.44 -15.34
CA VAL A 30 -10.60 -1.51 -15.39
C VAL A 30 -11.15 -0.21 -14.84
N ARG A 31 -11.82 0.57 -15.71
CA ARG A 31 -12.31 1.93 -15.41
C ARG A 31 -11.18 2.87 -14.95
N GLY A 32 -10.00 2.78 -15.60
CA GLY A 32 -8.86 3.65 -15.32
C GLY A 32 -8.06 3.31 -14.05
N VAL A 33 -8.39 2.22 -13.35
CA VAL A 33 -7.65 1.74 -12.17
C VAL A 33 -6.97 0.41 -12.49
N CYS A 34 -5.68 0.30 -12.19
CA CYS A 34 -4.90 -0.92 -12.34
C CYS A 34 -5.46 -2.05 -11.46
N ILE A 35 -5.56 -3.25 -12.01
CA ILE A 35 -5.83 -4.46 -11.23
C ILE A 35 -4.49 -4.99 -10.74
N LEU A 36 -4.23 -4.86 -9.44
CA LEU A 36 -3.00 -5.33 -8.82
C LEU A 36 -2.89 -6.85 -8.99
N GLY A 37 -1.68 -7.30 -9.30
CA GLY A 37 -1.35 -8.69 -9.63
C GLY A 37 0.06 -9.04 -9.16
N THR A 38 0.56 -10.22 -9.51
CA THR A 38 1.78 -10.82 -8.94
C THR A 38 3.01 -9.92 -9.06
N ASP A 39 3.16 -9.24 -10.20
CA ASP A 39 4.27 -8.32 -10.46
C ASP A 39 4.32 -7.13 -9.48
N HIS A 40 3.18 -6.78 -8.87
CA HIS A 40 3.07 -5.66 -7.95
C HIS A 40 3.34 -6.06 -6.49
N VAL A 41 3.42 -7.35 -6.16
CA VAL A 41 3.53 -7.84 -4.77
C VAL A 41 4.76 -7.26 -4.06
N ALA A 42 5.93 -7.30 -4.71
CA ALA A 42 7.17 -6.78 -4.10
C ALA A 42 7.07 -5.28 -3.78
N LEU A 43 6.44 -4.50 -4.67
CA LEU A 43 6.18 -3.08 -4.44
C LEU A 43 5.21 -2.88 -3.27
N LEU A 44 4.09 -3.60 -3.27
CA LEU A 44 3.05 -3.51 -2.23
C LEU A 44 3.57 -3.83 -0.83
N GLN A 45 4.55 -4.73 -0.71
CA GLN A 45 5.19 -5.07 0.57
C GLN A 45 6.14 -3.97 1.09
N SER A 46 6.51 -3.00 0.24
CA SER A 46 7.45 -1.92 0.58
C SER A 46 6.82 -0.54 0.75
N VAL A 47 5.67 -0.30 0.11
CA VAL A 47 5.04 1.03 0.13
C VAL A 47 4.42 1.32 1.50
N PRO A 48 4.40 2.59 1.93
CA PRO A 48 3.87 2.97 3.23
C PRO A 48 2.35 3.09 3.27
N HIS A 49 1.62 2.71 2.21
CA HIS A 49 0.16 2.82 2.21
C HIS A 49 -0.47 1.73 3.09
N ILE A 50 -1.55 2.07 3.80
CA ILE A 50 -2.21 1.15 4.74
C ILE A 50 -3.15 0.14 4.05
N SER A 51 -3.54 0.41 2.81
CA SER A 51 -4.40 -0.46 2.01
C SER A 51 -4.03 -0.34 0.53
N ALA A 52 -4.54 -1.22 -0.32
CA ALA A 52 -4.29 -1.19 -1.75
C ALA A 52 -5.58 -1.43 -2.56
N ASN A 53 -5.70 -0.78 -3.72
CA ASN A 53 -6.84 -0.89 -4.61
C ASN A 53 -6.37 -1.01 -6.08
N LYS A 54 -6.87 -1.97 -6.87
CA LYS A 54 -7.85 -3.03 -6.57
C LYS A 54 -7.32 -4.40 -6.97
N PHE A 55 -7.83 -5.42 -6.29
CA PHE A 55 -7.68 -6.83 -6.64
C PHE A 55 -8.99 -7.36 -7.21
N HIS A 56 -8.90 -8.42 -8.01
CA HIS A 56 -10.04 -9.13 -8.56
C HIS A 56 -9.84 -10.63 -8.35
N VAL A 57 -10.84 -11.29 -7.75
CA VAL A 57 -10.77 -12.73 -7.42
C VAL A 57 -10.61 -13.61 -8.65
N ASP A 58 -11.10 -13.15 -9.80
CA ASP A 58 -11.03 -13.81 -11.10
C ASP A 58 -9.80 -13.39 -11.93
N TYR A 59 -8.87 -12.62 -11.35
CA TYR A 59 -7.69 -12.13 -12.07
C TYR A 59 -6.46 -12.01 -11.16
N GLN A 60 -5.57 -12.98 -11.31
CA GLN A 60 -4.35 -13.15 -10.49
C GLN A 60 -4.64 -13.15 -8.97
N PRO A 61 -5.53 -14.05 -8.48
CA PRO A 61 -5.81 -14.17 -7.05
C PRO A 61 -4.55 -14.46 -6.21
N GLU A 62 -3.52 -15.08 -6.80
CA GLU A 62 -2.26 -15.41 -6.15
C GLU A 62 -1.56 -14.16 -5.58
N ALA A 63 -1.77 -12.99 -6.20
CA ALA A 63 -1.23 -11.74 -5.69
C ALA A 63 -1.87 -11.33 -4.37
N TYR A 64 -3.17 -11.58 -4.23
CA TYR A 64 -3.90 -11.33 -2.99
C TYR A 64 -3.46 -12.31 -1.90
N ASP A 65 -3.36 -13.60 -2.24
CA ASP A 65 -2.90 -14.66 -1.33
C ASP A 65 -1.48 -14.37 -0.81
N ALA A 66 -0.57 -13.93 -1.68
CA ALA A 66 0.79 -13.56 -1.31
C ALA A 66 0.84 -12.35 -0.35
N MET A 67 -0.04 -11.37 -0.53
CA MET A 67 -0.15 -10.22 0.37
C MET A 67 -0.76 -10.62 1.72
N GLU A 68 -1.74 -11.52 1.72
CA GLU A 68 -2.34 -12.06 2.95
C GLU A 68 -1.31 -12.87 3.76
N GLU A 69 -0.59 -13.78 3.11
CA GLU A 69 0.47 -14.55 3.75
C GLU A 69 1.57 -13.65 4.33
N TRP A 70 2.02 -12.66 3.55
CA TRP A 70 3.01 -11.69 4.00
C TRP A 70 2.52 -10.89 5.22
N TYR A 71 1.28 -10.43 5.20
CA TYR A 71 0.67 -9.69 6.31
C TYR A 71 0.67 -10.53 7.59
N PHE A 72 0.20 -11.78 7.53
CA PHE A 72 0.18 -12.65 8.71
C PHE A 72 1.57 -13.01 9.21
N ARG A 73 2.54 -13.25 8.32
CA ARG A 73 3.94 -13.45 8.71
C ARG A 73 4.50 -12.24 9.45
N ARG A 74 4.18 -11.03 8.99
CA ARG A 74 4.59 -9.78 9.64
C ARG A 74 3.95 -9.65 11.02
N VAL A 75 2.63 -9.81 11.14
CA VAL A 75 1.92 -9.75 12.42
C VAL A 75 2.49 -10.77 13.42
N ALA A 76 2.73 -12.01 12.99
CA ALA A 76 3.31 -13.04 13.85
C ALA A 76 4.73 -12.65 14.33
N ALA A 77 5.55 -12.05 13.46
CA ALA A 77 6.87 -11.55 13.85
C ALA A 77 6.78 -10.40 14.86
N GLU A 78 5.85 -9.46 14.66
CA GLU A 78 5.62 -8.31 15.56
C GLU A 78 5.11 -8.75 16.93
N MET A 79 4.20 -9.74 16.97
CA MET A 79 3.74 -10.34 18.22
C MET A 79 4.87 -11.05 18.97
N LYS A 80 5.76 -11.74 18.26
CA LYS A 80 6.89 -12.45 18.85
C LYS A 80 7.97 -11.51 19.37
N SER A 81 8.26 -10.41 18.67
CA SER A 81 9.26 -9.41 19.08
C SER A 81 8.72 -8.41 20.09
N GLY A 82 7.40 -8.24 20.19
CA GLY A 82 6.76 -7.17 20.94
C GLY A 82 6.93 -5.77 20.31
N SER A 83 7.38 -5.69 19.06
CA SER A 83 7.63 -4.42 18.37
C SER A 83 7.56 -4.56 16.85
N TYR A 84 7.23 -3.46 16.16
CA TYR A 84 7.23 -3.42 14.70
C TYR A 84 8.65 -3.52 14.14
N ASN A 85 8.77 -4.07 12.93
CA ASN A 85 10.04 -4.06 12.22
C ASN A 85 10.24 -2.71 11.52
N ARG A 86 11.26 -1.95 11.95
CA ARG A 86 11.63 -0.64 11.37
C ARG A 86 11.96 -0.68 9.88
N SER A 87 12.43 -1.82 9.36
CA SER A 87 12.74 -1.94 7.93
C SER A 87 11.49 -2.08 7.06
N SER A 88 10.35 -2.50 7.64
CA SER A 88 9.07 -2.68 6.93
C SER A 88 7.99 -1.68 7.36
N PHE A 89 8.24 -0.91 8.41
CA PHE A 89 7.32 0.11 8.92
C PHE A 89 8.08 1.25 9.58
N ASP A 90 7.98 2.43 8.97
CA ASP A 90 8.52 3.66 9.51
C ASP A 90 7.35 4.55 10.00
N PRO A 91 7.15 4.69 11.33
CA PRO A 91 6.07 5.52 11.85
C PRO A 91 6.27 7.01 11.57
N THR A 92 7.49 7.45 11.27
CA THR A 92 7.78 8.88 11.02
C THR A 92 7.07 9.39 9.77
N ILE A 93 6.85 8.51 8.80
CA ILE A 93 6.07 8.82 7.58
C ILE A 93 4.66 9.31 7.96
N TYR A 94 4.03 8.64 8.92
CA TYR A 94 2.67 8.99 9.37
C TYR A 94 2.67 10.17 10.32
N SER A 95 3.59 10.22 11.28
CA SER A 95 3.64 11.33 12.24
C SER A 95 3.95 12.68 11.59
N ASN A 96 4.55 12.66 10.39
CA ASN A 96 4.87 13.86 9.61
C ASN A 96 3.73 14.37 8.73
N LEU A 97 2.61 13.63 8.63
CA LEU A 97 1.46 14.09 7.87
C LEU A 97 0.84 15.32 8.53
N SER A 98 0.37 16.26 7.71
CA SER A 98 -0.29 17.48 8.17
C SER A 98 -1.50 17.17 9.05
N CYS A 99 -2.25 16.11 8.75
CA CYS A 99 -3.39 15.67 9.57
C CYS A 99 -2.98 15.09 10.93
N SER A 100 -1.79 14.52 11.05
CA SER A 100 -1.27 13.96 12.30
C SER A 100 -0.60 15.03 13.17
N GLN A 101 0.13 15.97 12.56
CA GLN A 101 0.78 17.06 13.29
C GLN A 101 -0.21 18.10 13.83
N ASN A 102 -1.30 18.35 13.09
CA ASN A 102 -2.33 19.33 13.46
C ASN A 102 -3.59 18.67 14.00
N HIS A 103 -3.46 17.48 14.59
CA HIS A 103 -4.59 16.77 15.18
C HIS A 103 -5.06 17.55 16.42
N VAL A 104 -6.22 18.20 16.32
CA VAL A 104 -6.89 18.93 17.40
C VAL A 104 -7.49 17.94 18.39
#